data_AF-A0A5E5PTQ6-F1
#
_entry.id   AF-A0A5E5PTQ6-F1
#
_cell.length_a   1.000
_cell.length_b   1.000
_cell.length_c   1.000
_cell.angle_alpha   90.00
_cell.angle_beta   90.00
_cell.angle_gamma   90.00
#
_symmetry.space_group_name_H-M   'P 1'
#
loop_
_entity.id
_entity.type
_entity.pdbx_description
1 polymer ?
#
loop_
_entity_poly.entity_id
_entity_poly.type
_entity_poly.pdbx_seq_one_letter_code
_entity_poly.pdbx_strand_id
1 'polypeptide(L)'
;MKTKIIVILPLIAILSACSTTDNLDTNTVIIEDRGTGEVDAIAYGQETFEWKGGEQVANIDAMPTKERESVVAALKANGGKLVLYFDYDTADISSQANQEIMKHIAFMQDNPKIRLRLEGHADERGTREYNLALGENRALSVKQLLGFGDRIEVVSYGEEKPQSSENDKNRRVEFIYK
;
A
#
# COMPACT_ATOMS: atom_id res chain seq x y z
N MET A 1 34.11 71.31 -10.36
CA MET A 1 33.57 70.82 -11.65
C MET A 1 33.77 69.31 -11.71
N LYS A 2 32.68 68.59 -12.01
CA LYS A 2 32.56 67.16 -12.41
C LYS A 2 32.90 66.09 -11.35
N THR A 3 31.84 65.73 -10.62
CA THR A 3 31.60 64.45 -9.95
C THR A 3 31.72 63.26 -10.92
N LYS A 4 32.32 62.15 -10.46
CA LYS A 4 32.11 60.81 -11.01
C LYS A 4 31.73 59.88 -9.86
N ILE A 5 30.45 59.58 -9.74
CA ILE A 5 29.89 58.59 -8.83
C ILE A 5 29.91 57.26 -9.59
N ILE A 6 30.69 56.29 -9.11
CA ILE A 6 30.66 54.91 -9.60
C ILE A 6 29.89 54.12 -8.55
N VAL A 7 28.65 53.75 -8.88
CA VAL A 7 27.81 52.85 -8.05
C VAL A 7 28.18 51.43 -8.45
N ILE A 8 28.89 50.72 -7.57
CA ILE A 8 29.09 49.27 -7.69
C ILE A 8 28.03 48.61 -6.79
N LEU A 9 27.01 48.04 -7.43
CA LEU A 9 25.94 47.29 -6.78
C LEU A 9 26.52 45.94 -6.31
N PRO A 10 26.45 45.56 -5.03
CA PRO A 10 26.82 44.22 -4.62
C PRO A 10 25.71 43.25 -5.00
N LEU A 11 26.04 42.30 -5.87
CA LEU A 11 25.23 41.15 -6.25
C LEU A 11 25.02 40.27 -5.00
N ILE A 12 23.81 40.31 -4.42
CA ILE A 12 23.41 39.46 -3.31
C ILE A 12 23.29 38.03 -3.85
N ALA A 13 24.30 37.19 -3.60
CA ALA A 13 24.21 35.76 -3.78
C ALA A 13 23.41 35.18 -2.61
N ILE A 14 22.12 34.95 -2.83
CA ILE A 14 21.28 34.17 -1.91
C ILE A 14 21.66 32.71 -2.12
N LEU A 15 22.69 32.25 -1.39
CA LEU A 15 22.91 30.83 -1.18
C LEU A 15 21.81 30.34 -0.23
N SER A 16 20.69 29.90 -0.81
CA SER A 16 19.74 29.02 -0.14
C SER A 16 20.46 27.72 0.18
N ALA A 17 20.99 27.62 1.39
CA ALA A 17 21.33 26.34 1.99
C ALA A 17 20.02 25.63 2.32
N CYS A 18 19.49 24.86 1.36
CA CYS A 18 18.49 23.86 1.67
C CYS A 18 19.17 22.76 2.50
N SER A 19 18.82 22.70 3.78
CA SER A 19 18.95 21.52 4.61
C SER A 19 18.02 20.46 4.04
N THR A 20 18.57 19.49 3.28
CA THR A 20 17.85 18.26 2.96
C THR A 20 17.83 17.41 4.23
N THR A 21 16.71 17.45 4.94
CA THR A 21 16.34 16.36 5.81
C THR A 21 15.96 15.20 4.90
N ASP A 22 16.78 14.15 4.85
CA ASP A 22 16.36 12.87 4.32
C ASP A 22 15.24 12.35 5.22
N ASN A 23 14.01 12.68 4.86
CA ASN A 23 12.83 11.99 5.35
C ASN A 23 12.78 10.71 4.54
N LEU A 24 13.41 9.65 5.05
CA LEU A 24 13.22 8.31 4.52
C LEU A 24 11.77 7.93 4.83
N ASP A 25 10.90 8.16 3.85
CA ASP A 25 9.52 7.66 3.86
C ASP A 25 9.55 6.16 4.16
N THR A 26 8.98 5.76 5.30
CA THR A 26 8.88 4.37 5.77
C THR A 26 7.81 3.60 5.00
N ASN A 27 7.81 3.71 3.68
CA ASN A 27 7.07 2.84 2.78
C ASN A 27 7.98 1.74 2.23
N THR A 28 8.73 1.08 3.12
CA THR A 28 9.59 -0.04 2.74
C THR A 28 8.71 -1.19 2.22
N VAL A 29 8.66 -1.33 0.90
CA VAL A 29 8.07 -2.46 0.21
C VAL A 29 9.17 -3.51 0.05
N ILE A 30 8.90 -4.76 0.43
CA ILE A 30 9.84 -5.86 0.23
C ILE A 30 9.46 -6.57 -1.07
N ILE A 31 10.38 -6.58 -2.03
CA ILE A 31 10.30 -7.37 -3.25
C ILE A 31 11.09 -8.66 -3.01
N GLU A 32 10.41 -9.80 -2.87
CA GLU A 32 11.08 -11.11 -2.77
C GLU A 32 11.30 -11.70 -4.18
N ASP A 33 12.44 -11.39 -4.81
CA ASP A 33 12.91 -12.05 -6.03
C ASP A 33 13.66 -13.36 -5.68
N ARG A 34 13.30 -14.49 -6.32
CA ARG A 34 14.01 -15.78 -6.23
C ARG A 34 15.07 -15.98 -7.32
N GLY A 35 15.23 -15.04 -8.24
CA GLY A 35 16.31 -14.99 -9.22
C GLY A 35 17.54 -14.30 -8.64
N THR A 36 18.73 -14.84 -8.89
CA THR A 36 20.01 -14.22 -8.52
C THR A 36 20.22 -12.94 -9.34
N GLY A 37 19.72 -11.82 -8.84
CA GLY A 37 19.88 -10.51 -9.44
C GLY A 37 19.73 -9.45 -8.36
N GLU A 38 20.69 -8.55 -8.29
CA GLU A 38 20.66 -7.34 -7.48
C GLU A 38 19.32 -6.61 -7.73
N VAL A 39 18.48 -6.53 -6.70
CA VAL A 39 17.20 -5.81 -6.78
C VAL A 39 17.51 -4.32 -6.78
N ASP A 40 17.72 -3.76 -7.97
CA ASP A 40 17.40 -2.36 -8.20
C ASP A 40 15.92 -2.23 -7.84
N ALA A 41 15.63 -1.53 -6.75
CA ALA A 41 14.30 -1.03 -6.48
C ALA A 41 13.95 -0.09 -7.64
N ILE A 42 13.44 -0.66 -8.73
CA ILE A 42 12.86 0.12 -9.81
C ILE A 42 11.51 0.59 -9.26
N ALA A 43 11.58 1.67 -8.47
CA ALA A 43 10.50 2.61 -8.31
C ALA A 43 10.18 3.14 -9.71
N TYR A 44 9.36 2.40 -10.47
CA TYR A 44 8.73 2.96 -11.65
C TYR A 44 7.93 4.16 -11.19
N GLY A 45 8.30 5.30 -11.76
CA GLY A 45 7.94 6.63 -11.31
C GLY A 45 6.46 6.76 -10.97
N GLN A 46 6.23 7.53 -9.91
CA GLN A 46 4.94 7.91 -9.38
C GLN A 46 3.98 8.36 -10.50
N GLU A 47 3.21 7.44 -11.05
CA GLU A 47 1.80 7.72 -11.24
C GLU A 47 1.18 7.44 -9.88
N THR A 48 0.92 8.52 -9.13
CA THR A 48 0.12 8.43 -7.92
C THR A 48 -1.12 7.62 -8.26
N PHE A 49 -1.22 6.40 -7.73
CA PHE A 49 -2.44 5.63 -7.78
C PHE A 49 -3.53 6.47 -7.13
N GLU A 50 -4.30 7.17 -7.97
CA GLU A 50 -5.41 8.00 -7.55
C GLU A 50 -6.60 7.07 -7.47
N TRP A 51 -6.96 6.66 -6.25
CA TRP A 51 -8.12 5.82 -6.01
C TRP A 51 -9.37 6.52 -6.56
N LYS A 52 -9.93 5.98 -7.65
CA LYS A 52 -11.18 6.44 -8.28
C LYS A 52 -12.41 5.67 -7.77
N GLY A 53 -12.34 5.12 -6.57
CA GLY A 53 -13.46 4.42 -5.96
C GLY A 53 -14.50 5.41 -5.45
N GLY A 54 -15.76 5.20 -5.85
CA GLY A 54 -16.87 6.04 -5.43
C GLY A 54 -17.11 6.00 -3.92
N GLU A 55 -17.66 7.12 -3.44
CA GLU A 55 -18.42 7.30 -2.21
C GLU A 55 -19.01 5.97 -1.68
N GLN A 56 -18.34 5.36 -0.70
CA GLN A 56 -18.86 4.64 0.47
C GLN A 56 -17.68 4.14 1.33
N VAL A 57 -17.04 5.05 2.06
CA VAL A 57 -16.44 4.68 3.35
C VAL A 57 -17.62 4.43 4.27
N ALA A 58 -18.06 3.17 4.42
CA ALA A 58 -18.96 2.82 5.51
C ALA A 58 -18.35 3.40 6.78
N ASN A 59 -19.09 4.22 7.52
CA ASN A 59 -18.54 4.85 8.72
C ASN A 59 -18.26 3.73 9.72
N ILE A 60 -16.98 3.46 9.99
CA ILE A 60 -16.53 2.39 10.90
C ILE A 60 -17.14 2.61 12.30
N ASP A 61 -17.33 3.87 12.67
CA ASP A 61 -17.95 4.30 13.93
C ASP A 61 -19.46 4.04 13.98
N ALA A 62 -20.09 3.67 12.86
CA ALA A 62 -21.50 3.30 12.79
C ALA A 62 -21.74 1.79 13.03
N MET A 63 -20.70 0.95 13.12
CA MET A 63 -20.87 -0.46 13.45
C MET A 63 -21.20 -0.61 14.95
N PRO A 64 -22.33 -1.25 15.33
CA PRO A 64 -22.70 -1.42 16.73
C PRO A 64 -21.61 -2.12 17.54
N THR A 65 -21.31 -1.64 18.75
CA THR A 65 -20.22 -2.16 19.60
C THR A 65 -20.28 -3.68 19.80
N LYS A 66 -21.48 -4.23 19.99
CA LYS A 66 -21.71 -5.67 20.18
C LYS A 66 -21.36 -6.48 18.92
N GLU A 67 -21.63 -5.93 17.74
CA GLU A 67 -21.28 -6.55 16.47
C GLU A 67 -19.77 -6.50 16.25
N ARG A 68 -19.14 -5.36 16.54
CA ARG A 68 -17.69 -5.17 16.52
C ARG A 68 -16.95 -6.19 17.37
N GLU A 69 -17.38 -6.38 18.62
CA GLU A 69 -16.80 -7.37 19.53
C GLU A 69 -16.91 -8.80 18.97
N SER A 70 -18.05 -9.16 18.39
CA SER A 70 -18.27 -10.49 17.80
C SER A 70 -17.40 -10.74 16.57
N VAL A 71 -17.24 -9.73 15.71
CA VAL A 71 -16.38 -9.78 14.51
C VAL A 71 -14.91 -9.91 14.91
N VAL A 72 -14.46 -9.09 15.87
CA VAL A 72 -13.10 -9.15 16.42
C VAL A 72 -12.82 -10.52 17.04
N ALA A 73 -13.77 -11.08 17.79
CA ALA A 73 -13.63 -12.41 18.38
C ALA A 73 -13.54 -13.51 17.29
N ALA A 74 -14.37 -13.43 16.25
CA ALA A 74 -14.34 -14.38 15.13
C ALA A 74 -13.03 -14.28 14.33
N LEU A 75 -12.52 -13.07 14.08
CA LEU A 75 -11.23 -12.87 13.43
C LEU A 75 -10.10 -13.45 14.28
N LYS A 76 -10.09 -13.22 15.59
CA LYS A 76 -9.10 -13.85 16.50
C LYS A 76 -9.14 -15.38 16.42
N ALA A 77 -10.34 -15.97 16.44
CA ALA A 77 -10.50 -17.42 16.37
C ALA A 77 -9.99 -18.03 15.05
N ASN A 78 -10.10 -17.30 13.95
CA ASN A 78 -9.63 -17.71 12.62
C ASN A 78 -8.20 -17.25 12.29
N GLY A 79 -7.47 -16.70 13.28
CA GLY A 79 -6.10 -16.20 13.09
C GLY A 79 -6.00 -14.94 12.23
N GLY A 80 -7.09 -14.18 12.08
CA GLY A 80 -7.16 -12.93 11.34
C GLY A 80 -6.99 -13.10 9.82
N LYS A 81 -7.15 -14.31 9.29
CA LYS A 81 -6.93 -14.58 7.87
C LYS A 81 -8.03 -13.97 7.01
N LEU A 82 -7.62 -13.26 5.96
CA LEU A 82 -8.48 -12.80 4.89
C LEU A 82 -7.73 -12.92 3.58
N VAL A 83 -8.43 -13.38 2.55
CA VAL A 83 -7.96 -13.39 1.17
C VAL A 83 -8.95 -12.56 0.36
N LEU A 84 -8.49 -11.45 -0.19
CA LEU A 84 -9.27 -10.60 -1.08
C LEU A 84 -8.94 -10.95 -2.53
N TYR A 85 -9.96 -11.14 -3.35
CA TYR A 85 -9.80 -11.44 -4.77
C TYR A 85 -10.06 -10.21 -5.63
N PHE A 86 -9.39 -10.16 -6.78
CA PHE A 86 -9.46 -9.06 -7.73
C PHE A 86 -9.89 -9.55 -9.11
N ASP A 87 -10.54 -8.64 -9.83
CA ASP A 87 -10.83 -8.84 -11.25
C ASP A 87 -9.56 -8.80 -12.10
N TYR A 88 -9.71 -9.20 -13.35
CA TYR A 88 -8.58 -9.22 -14.28
C TYR A 88 -8.02 -7.81 -14.49
N ASP A 89 -6.69 -7.72 -14.47
CA ASP A 89 -5.95 -6.52 -14.84
C ASP A 89 -6.31 -5.24 -14.07
N THR A 90 -6.78 -5.39 -12.84
CA THR A 90 -7.14 -4.27 -11.98
C THR A 90 -6.66 -4.45 -10.53
N ALA A 91 -6.49 -3.31 -9.86
CA ALA A 91 -6.29 -3.17 -8.42
C ALA A 91 -7.52 -2.55 -7.71
N ASP A 92 -8.63 -2.40 -8.41
CA ASP A 92 -9.87 -1.87 -7.85
C ASP A 92 -10.47 -2.82 -6.81
N ILE A 93 -10.92 -2.25 -5.70
CA ILE A 93 -11.53 -3.00 -4.61
C ILE A 93 -13.05 -2.96 -4.77
N SER A 94 -13.67 -4.13 -4.86
CA SER A 94 -15.12 -4.26 -4.96
C SER A 94 -15.82 -3.80 -3.67
N SER A 95 -17.10 -3.43 -3.77
CA SER A 95 -17.90 -3.05 -2.60
C SER A 95 -18.00 -4.16 -1.56
N GLN A 96 -18.06 -5.42 -2.00
CA GLN A 96 -18.04 -6.58 -1.11
C GLN A 96 -16.68 -6.72 -0.40
N ALA A 97 -15.56 -6.55 -1.12
CA ALA A 97 -14.23 -6.57 -0.52
C ALA A 97 -14.06 -5.43 0.49
N ASN A 98 -14.59 -4.23 0.21
CA ASN A 98 -14.61 -3.12 1.16
C ASN A 98 -15.29 -3.50 2.48
N GLN A 99 -16.42 -4.21 2.44
CA GLN A 99 -17.13 -4.65 3.66
C GLN A 99 -16.30 -5.63 4.50
N GLU A 100 -15.51 -6.51 3.87
CA GLU A 100 -14.60 -7.39 4.61
C GLU A 100 -13.41 -6.61 5.20
N ILE A 101 -12.83 -5.68 4.45
CA ILE A 101 -11.74 -4.81 4.92
C ILE A 101 -12.16 -4.02 6.16
N MET A 102 -13.39 -3.51 6.19
CA MET A 102 -13.96 -2.77 7.32
C MET A 102 -13.91 -3.55 8.65
N LYS A 103 -14.12 -4.88 8.61
CA LYS A 103 -13.99 -5.75 9.79
C LYS A 103 -12.55 -5.78 10.31
N HIS A 104 -11.58 -5.79 9.40
CA HIS A 104 -10.16 -5.74 9.74
C HIS A 104 -9.71 -4.36 10.24
N ILE A 105 -10.33 -3.28 9.76
CA ILE A 105 -10.07 -1.94 10.32
C ILE A 105 -10.49 -1.89 11.79
N ALA A 106 -11.70 -2.33 12.11
CA ALA A 106 -12.17 -2.40 13.49
C ALA A 106 -11.27 -3.29 14.36
N PHE A 107 -10.83 -4.43 13.82
CA PHE A 107 -9.88 -5.30 14.48
C PHE A 107 -8.53 -4.63 14.77
N MET A 108 -7.95 -3.91 13.82
CA MET A 108 -6.68 -3.21 14.00
C MET A 108 -6.79 -1.99 14.92
N GLN A 109 -7.95 -1.33 14.99
CA GLN A 109 -8.25 -0.26 15.96
C GLN A 109 -8.23 -0.80 17.39
N ASP A 110 -8.85 -1.96 17.63
CA ASP A 110 -8.93 -2.57 18.96
C ASP A 110 -7.63 -3.25 19.40
N ASN A 111 -6.70 -3.48 18.47
CA ASN A 111 -5.42 -4.13 18.74
C ASN A 111 -4.27 -3.22 18.24
N PRO A 112 -3.99 -2.09 18.90
CA PRO A 112 -3.05 -1.06 18.39
C PRO A 112 -1.60 -1.54 18.24
N LYS A 113 -1.23 -2.64 18.92
CA LYS A 113 0.10 -3.25 18.83
C LYS A 113 0.25 -4.24 17.68
N ILE A 114 -0.86 -4.70 17.09
CA ILE A 114 -0.79 -5.70 16.02
C ILE A 114 -0.30 -5.03 14.73
N ARG A 115 0.55 -5.75 14.00
CA ARG A 115 1.03 -5.37 12.66
C ARG A 115 0.43 -6.32 11.62
N LEU A 116 0.33 -5.82 10.40
CA LEU A 116 -0.24 -6.55 9.28
C LEU A 116 0.77 -6.54 8.13
N ARG A 117 0.94 -7.69 7.48
CA ARG A 117 1.61 -7.77 6.19
C ARG A 117 0.57 -8.12 5.13
N LEU A 118 0.53 -7.33 4.06
CA LEU A 118 -0.30 -7.57 2.89
C LEU A 118 0.56 -8.21 1.81
N GLU A 119 0.16 -9.38 1.35
CA GLU A 119 0.85 -10.14 0.32
C GLU A 119 0.04 -10.08 -0.97
N GLY A 120 0.54 -9.35 -1.97
CA GLY A 120 -0.11 -9.15 -3.25
C GLY A 120 0.32 -10.17 -4.31
N HIS A 121 -0.65 -10.66 -5.08
CA HIS A 121 -0.46 -11.67 -6.10
C HIS A 121 -1.17 -11.32 -7.42
N ALA A 122 -0.62 -11.82 -8.50
CA ALA A 122 -1.19 -11.75 -9.84
C ALA A 122 -1.27 -13.16 -10.47
N ASP A 123 -2.01 -13.27 -11.58
CA ASP A 123 -2.03 -14.50 -12.37
C ASP A 123 -0.90 -14.50 -13.41
N GLU A 124 -0.67 -15.64 -14.07
CA GLU A 124 0.50 -15.89 -14.94
C GLU A 124 0.47 -15.12 -16.28
N ARG A 125 -0.55 -14.29 -16.52
CA ARG A 125 -0.70 -13.59 -17.79
C ARG A 125 0.07 -12.27 -17.74
N GLY A 126 1.04 -12.13 -18.62
CA GLY A 126 1.83 -10.91 -18.74
C GLY A 126 3.32 -11.19 -18.59
N THR A 127 4.09 -10.15 -18.29
CA THR A 127 5.48 -10.30 -17.88
C THR A 127 5.55 -10.44 -16.37
N ARG A 128 6.60 -11.10 -15.89
CA ARG A 128 6.88 -11.25 -14.48
C ARG A 128 6.92 -9.90 -13.76
N GLU A 129 7.63 -8.92 -14.33
CA GLU A 129 7.80 -7.58 -13.77
C GLU A 129 6.46 -6.84 -13.69
N TYR A 130 5.63 -6.99 -14.73
CA TYR A 130 4.28 -6.45 -14.72
C TYR A 130 3.43 -7.05 -13.60
N ASN A 131 3.47 -8.38 -13.46
CA ASN A 131 2.71 -9.09 -12.44
C ASN A 131 3.17 -8.75 -11.02
N LEU A 132 4.47 -8.52 -10.83
CA LEU A 132 5.03 -8.02 -9.57
C LEU A 132 4.47 -6.63 -9.23
N ALA A 133 4.49 -5.70 -10.19
CA ALA A 133 3.92 -4.35 -10.00
C ALA A 133 2.40 -4.39 -9.77
N LEU A 134 1.66 -5.25 -10.48
CA LEU A 134 0.23 -5.40 -10.30
C LEU A 134 -0.13 -5.97 -8.92
N GLY A 135 0.62 -6.96 -8.45
CA GLY A 135 0.48 -7.49 -7.08
C GLY A 135 0.75 -6.41 -6.03
N GLU A 136 1.78 -5.59 -6.24
CA GLU A 136 2.11 -4.47 -5.34
C GLU A 136 0.98 -3.45 -5.30
N ASN A 137 0.49 -3.00 -6.47
CA ASN A 137 -0.60 -2.04 -6.58
C ASN A 137 -1.86 -2.51 -5.83
N ARG A 138 -2.23 -3.79 -5.97
CA ARG A 138 -3.36 -4.37 -5.22
C ARG A 138 -3.18 -4.26 -3.71
N ALA A 139 -2.00 -4.63 -3.21
CA ALA A 139 -1.69 -4.56 -1.78
C ALA A 139 -1.64 -3.10 -1.28
N LEU A 140 -1.13 -2.16 -2.09
CA LEU A 140 -1.14 -0.74 -1.79
C LEU A 140 -2.55 -0.15 -1.74
N SER A 141 -3.44 -0.51 -2.67
CA SER A 141 -4.85 -0.09 -2.64
C SER A 141 -5.53 -0.52 -1.33
N VAL A 142 -5.25 -1.75 -0.88
CA VAL A 142 -5.78 -2.27 0.39
C VAL A 142 -5.15 -1.54 1.58
N LYS A 143 -3.83 -1.28 1.58
CA LYS A 143 -3.13 -0.51 2.63
C LYS A 143 -3.73 0.90 2.77
N GLN A 144 -3.98 1.56 1.64
CA GLN A 144 -4.55 2.91 1.60
C GLN A 144 -5.94 2.93 2.25
N LEU A 145 -6.79 1.95 1.93
CA LEU A 145 -8.12 1.84 2.51
C LEU A 145 -8.10 1.52 4.01
N LEU A 146 -7.14 0.71 4.47
CA LEU A 146 -6.99 0.38 5.89
C LEU A 146 -6.53 1.57 6.74
N GLY A 147 -5.64 2.43 6.21
CA GLY A 147 -5.28 3.69 6.86
C GLY A 147 -4.36 3.59 8.09
N PHE A 148 -3.61 2.50 8.29
CA PHE A 148 -2.72 2.32 9.46
C PHE A 148 -1.23 2.56 9.20
N GLY A 149 -0.85 3.10 8.04
CA GLY A 149 0.52 3.54 7.74
C GLY A 149 1.59 2.47 8.01
N ASP A 150 2.56 2.82 8.86
CA ASP A 150 3.73 1.99 9.22
C ASP A 150 3.41 0.67 9.94
N ARG A 151 2.15 0.48 10.36
CA ARG A 151 1.68 -0.79 10.92
C ARG A 151 1.41 -1.84 9.84
N ILE A 152 1.43 -1.44 8.57
CA ILE A 152 1.17 -2.28 7.41
C ILE A 152 2.41 -2.36 6.51
N GLU A 153 2.93 -3.57 6.39
CA GLU A 153 3.97 -3.95 5.44
C GLU A 153 3.32 -4.45 4.14
N VAL A 154 3.90 -4.12 2.99
CA VAL A 154 3.46 -4.61 1.68
C VAL A 154 4.56 -5.46 1.06
N VAL A 155 4.18 -6.64 0.58
CA VAL A 155 5.03 -7.55 -0.17
C VAL A 155 4.28 -7.96 -1.42
N SER A 156 4.95 -7.93 -2.57
CA SER A 156 4.41 -8.47 -3.81
C SER A 156 5.14 -9.74 -4.20
N TYR A 157 4.38 -10.75 -4.59
CA TYR A 157 4.91 -11.96 -5.21
C TYR A 157 4.60 -12.05 -6.70
N GLY A 158 3.80 -11.12 -7.24
CA GLY A 158 3.28 -11.24 -8.61
C GLY A 158 2.74 -12.65 -8.89
N GLU A 159 3.27 -13.29 -9.92
CA GLU A 159 2.90 -14.64 -10.35
C GLU A 159 3.69 -15.77 -9.66
N GLU A 160 4.67 -15.46 -8.80
CA GLU A 160 5.66 -16.41 -8.25
C GLU A 160 5.11 -17.38 -7.19
N LYS A 161 3.93 -17.08 -6.62
CA LYS A 161 3.27 -17.89 -5.60
C LYS A 161 1.81 -18.18 -5.98
N PRO A 162 1.58 -19.01 -7.03
CA PRO A 162 0.23 -19.39 -7.43
C PRO A 162 -0.42 -20.27 -6.36
N GLN A 163 -1.68 -20.00 -6.06
CA GLN A 163 -2.50 -20.81 -5.15
C GLN A 163 -3.21 -21.94 -5.89
N SER A 164 -3.55 -21.72 -7.17
CA SER A 164 -4.33 -22.64 -8.00
C SER A 164 -3.86 -22.57 -9.45
N SER A 165 -4.25 -23.56 -10.26
CA SER A 165 -4.19 -23.45 -11.73
C SER A 165 -5.26 -22.50 -12.29
N GLU A 166 -6.27 -22.15 -11.49
CA GLU A 166 -7.31 -21.19 -11.87
C GLU A 166 -6.83 -19.76 -11.62
N ASN A 167 -6.81 -18.93 -12.67
CA ASN A 167 -6.27 -17.57 -12.63
C ASN A 167 -6.98 -16.64 -11.64
N ASP A 168 -8.29 -16.80 -11.46
CA ASP A 168 -9.08 -16.01 -10.50
C ASP A 168 -8.65 -16.18 -9.06
N LYS A 169 -8.24 -17.39 -8.68
CA LYS A 169 -7.70 -17.69 -7.36
C LYS A 169 -6.27 -17.15 -7.15
N ASN A 170 -5.59 -16.73 -8.22
CA ASN A 170 -4.23 -16.18 -8.14
C ASN A 170 -4.21 -14.65 -8.05
N ARG A 171 -5.25 -13.97 -8.54
CA ARG A 171 -5.42 -12.51 -8.40
C ARG A 171 -5.94 -12.16 -7.01
N ARG A 172 -5.05 -11.98 -6.05
CA ARG A 172 -5.45 -11.82 -4.64
C ARG A 172 -4.50 -10.97 -3.81
N VAL A 173 -4.99 -10.55 -2.65
CA VAL A 173 -4.19 -10.03 -1.52
C VAL A 173 -4.48 -10.85 -0.27
N GLU A 174 -3.45 -11.33 0.39
CA GLU A 174 -3.55 -12.08 1.64
C GLU A 174 -3.18 -11.21 2.85
N PHE A 175 -3.96 -11.35 3.93
CA PHE A 175 -3.76 -10.64 5.20
C PHE A 175 -3.01 -11.53 6.18
N ILE A 176 -1.77 -11.14 6.52
CA ILE A 176 -0.90 -11.88 7.43
C ILE A 176 -0.59 -11.04 8.66
N TYR A 177 -1.31 -11.29 9.76
CA TYR A 177 -1.06 -10.61 11.03
C TYR A 177 0.22 -11.12 11.71
N LYS A 178 0.94 -10.23 12.40
CA LYS A 178 2.19 -10.48 13.14
C LYS A 178 2.04 -10.14 14.61
#